data_AF-A0AAD8ASC4-F1
#
_entry.id   AF-A0AAD8ASC4-F1
#
_cell.length_a   1.000
_cell.length_b   1.000
_cell.length_c   1.000
_cell.angle_alpha   90.00
_cell.angle_beta   90.00
_cell.angle_gamma   90.00
#
_symmetry.space_group_name_H-M   'P 1'
#
loop_
_entity.id
_entity.type
_entity.pdbx_description
1 polymer ?
#
loop_
_entity_poly.entity_id
_entity_poly.type
_entity_poly.pdbx_seq_one_letter_code
_entity_poly.pdbx_strand_id
1 'polypeptide(L)' 'RIFPAYKVRLSGLDKKSKYFLLMDIMAVDDCRYKFHNGKWTVAGKADPEMPRRCYIHPDSPCTV' A
#
# COMPACT_ATOMS: atom_id res chain seq x y z
N ARG A 1 4.73 10.77 -2.90
CA ARG A 1 5.51 9.74 -3.65
C ARG A 1 6.25 8.91 -2.63
N ILE A 2 6.27 7.58 -2.76
CA ILE A 2 6.92 6.65 -1.83
C ILE A 2 8.36 6.38 -2.30
N PHE A 3 9.29 6.16 -1.37
CA PHE A 3 10.65 5.71 -1.65
C PHE A 3 11.00 4.50 -0.76
N PRO A 4 11.53 3.39 -1.32
CA PRO A 4 11.72 3.17 -2.76
C PRO A 4 10.38 3.10 -3.50
N ALA A 5 10.41 3.38 -4.81
CA ALA A 5 9.20 3.27 -5.62
C ALA A 5 8.74 1.81 -5.68
N TYR A 6 7.46 1.56 -5.41
CA TYR A 6 6.88 0.22 -5.53
C TYR A 6 6.67 -0.14 -7.00
N LYS A 7 7.32 -1.22 -7.46
CA LYS A 7 7.24 -1.72 -8.84
C LYS A 7 7.02 -3.21 -8.83
N VAL A 8 6.14 -3.70 -9.70
CA VAL A 8 5.82 -5.12 -9.86
C VAL A 8 5.84 -5.50 -11.33
N ARG A 9 6.15 -6.77 -11.62
CA ARG A 9 6.02 -7.36 -12.95
C ARG A 9 4.92 -8.41 -12.89
N LEU A 10 3.91 -8.26 -13.74
CA LEU A 10 2.79 -9.21 -13.85
C LEU A 10 3.02 -10.14 -15.03
N SER A 11 2.52 -11.37 -14.93
CA SER A 11 2.57 -12.38 -16.01
C SER A 11 1.38 -13.32 -15.89
N GLY A 12 1.02 -14.01 -16.98
CA GLY A 12 -0.07 -15.00 -16.99
C GLY A 12 -1.49 -14.45 -17.01
N LEU A 13 -1.66 -13.14 -17.22
CA LEU A 13 -2.98 -12.50 -17.37
C LEU A 13 -3.54 -12.73 -18.78
N ASP A 14 -4.87 -12.76 -18.91
CA ASP A 14 -5.53 -12.90 -20.21
C ASP A 14 -5.41 -11.60 -21.00
N LYS A 15 -4.77 -11.70 -22.17
CA LYS A 15 -4.52 -10.56 -23.06
C LYS A 15 -5.78 -9.94 -23.65
N LYS A 16 -6.93 -10.64 -23.61
CA LYS A 16 -8.22 -10.14 -24.11
C LYS A 16 -9.04 -9.42 -23.04
N SER A 17 -8.63 -9.48 -21.79
CA SER A 17 -9.35 -8.92 -20.65
C SER A 17 -8.78 -7.58 -20.20
N LYS A 18 -9.64 -6.71 -19.67
CA LYS A 18 -9.23 -5.44 -19.05
C LYS A 18 -9.13 -5.60 -17.54
N TYR A 19 -8.08 -5.03 -16.95
CA TYR A 19 -7.80 -5.09 -15.53
C TYR A 19 -7.66 -3.70 -14.94
N PHE A 20 -8.10 -3.55 -13.69
CA PHE A 20 -7.73 -2.43 -12.85
C PHE A 20 -6.61 -2.88 -11.90
N LEU A 21 -5.58 -2.04 -11.75
CA LEU A 21 -4.58 -2.20 -10.70
C LEU A 21 -4.85 -1.19 -9.61
N LEU A 22 -5.05 -1.69 -8.39
CA LEU A 22 -5.28 -0.90 -7.21
C LEU A 22 -4.18 -1.18 -6.18
N MET A 23 -3.80 -0.15 -5.43
CA MET A 23 -2.86 -0.23 -4.31
C MET A 23 -3.51 0.40 -3.08
N ASP A 24 -3.54 -0.34 -1.99
CA ASP A 24 -3.95 0.14 -0.66
C ASP A 24 -2.77 -0.01 0.31
N ILE A 25 -2.71 0.84 1.33
CA ILE A 25 -1.73 0.76 2.42
C ILE A 25 -2.49 0.46 3.70
N MET A 26 -2.36 -0.78 4.18
CA MET A 26 -3.00 -1.23 5.40
C MET A 26 -2.06 -1.07 6.60
N ALA A 27 -2.63 -0.73 7.75
CA ALA A 27 -1.90 -0.79 9.01
C ALA A 27 -1.45 -2.23 9.28
N VAL A 28 -0.21 -2.39 9.71
CA VAL A 28 0.36 -3.71 10.07
C VAL A 28 -0.13 -4.15 11.45
N ASP A 29 -0.34 -3.19 12.35
CA ASP A 29 -0.84 -3.40 13.72
C ASP A 29 -1.61 -2.17 14.22
N ASP A 30 -2.18 -2.28 15.43
CA ASP A 30 -2.87 -1.21 16.15
C ASP A 30 -1.94 -0.52 17.17
N CYS A 31 -0.64 -0.35 16.82
CA CYS A 31 0.35 0.27 17.69
C CYS A 31 0.82 1.62 17.14
N ARG A 32 0.92 2.60 18.03
CA ARG A 32 1.69 3.82 17.79
C ARG A 32 3.13 3.60 18.24
N TYR A 33 4.09 3.89 17.38
CA TYR A 33 5.51 3.71 17.66
C TYR A 33 6.23 5.03 17.94
N LYS A 34 7.27 4.97 18.79
CA LYS A 34 8.25 6.05 18.98
C LYS A 34 9.66 5.55 18.69
N PHE A 35 10.50 6.42 18.15
CA PHE A 35 11.92 6.13 17.92
C PHE A 35 12.77 6.80 19.01
N HIS A 36 13.51 5.99 19.77
CA HIS A 36 14.39 6.47 20.84
C HIS A 36 15.62 5.56 20.95
N ASN A 37 16.80 6.16 21.13
CA ASN A 37 18.10 5.45 21.22
C ASN A 37 18.32 4.42 20.11
N GLY A 38 18.01 4.80 18.86
CA GLY A 38 18.24 3.95 17.70
C GLY A 38 17.24 2.80 17.54
N LYS A 39 16.18 2.74 18.34
CA LYS A 39 15.20 1.64 18.33
C LYS A 39 13.77 2.16 18.26
N TRP A 40 12.92 1.39 17.58
CA TRP A 40 11.47 1.56 17.60
C TRP A 40 10.89 0.83 18.80
N THR A 41 10.02 1.49 19.56
CA THR A 41 9.30 0.91 20.70
C THR A 41 7.83 1.31 20.64
N VAL A 42 6.94 0.43 21.12
CA VAL A 42 5.52 0.73 21.26
C VAL A 42 5.34 1.88 22.26
N ALA A 43 4.52 2.85 21.89
CA ALA A 43 4.22 4.05 22.67
C ALA A 43 2.73 4.16 23.03
N GLY A 44 1.88 3.26 22.53
CA GLY A 44 0.45 3.23 22.81
C GLY A 44 -0.35 2.58 21.68
N LYS A 45 -1.67 2.76 21.74
CA LYS A 45 -2.62 2.36 20.69
C LYS A 45 -2.47 3.26 19.46
N ALA A 46 -2.69 2.73 18.26
CA ALA A 46 -2.72 3.54 17.04
C ALA A 46 -3.90 4.51 17.03
N ASP A 47 -3.79 5.55 16.21
CA ASP A 47 -4.93 6.41 15.90
C ASP A 47 -5.97 5.61 15.09
N PRO A 48 -7.27 5.95 15.18
CA PRO A 48 -8.31 5.27 14.40
C PRO A 48 -7.97 5.23 12.91
N GLU A 49 -8.21 4.09 12.26
CA GLU A 49 -7.93 3.90 10.84
C GLU A 49 -8.71 4.95 10.02
N MET A 50 -7.98 5.74 9.22
CA MET A 50 -8.63 6.67 8.29
C MET A 50 -9.42 5.90 7.24
N PRO A 51 -10.49 6.49 6.66
CA PRO A 51 -11.20 5.86 5.54
C PRO A 51 -10.22 5.46 4.44
N ARG A 52 -10.24 4.17 4.08
CA ARG A 52 -9.27 3.60 3.13
C ARG A 52 -9.30 4.35 1.81
N ARG A 53 -8.12 4.80 1.37
CA ARG A 53 -7.93 5.45 0.08
C ARG A 53 -7.16 4.49 -0.82
N CYS A 54 -7.88 3.71 -1.61
CA CYS A 54 -7.27 2.95 -2.68
C CYS A 54 -6.70 3.89 -3.73
N TYR A 55 -5.43 3.70 -4.10
CA TYR A 55 -4.83 4.32 -5.26
C TYR A 55 -5.07 3.43 -6.49
N ILE A 56 -5.74 3.97 -7.50
CA ILE A 56 -5.90 3.29 -8.79
C ILE A 56 -4.72 3.69 -9.67
N HIS A 57 -4.02 2.70 -10.24
CA HIS A 57 -2.94 2.94 -11.18
C HIS A 57 -3.46 3.77 -12.38
N PRO A 58 -2.77 4.82 -12.83
CA PRO A 58 -3.28 5.77 -13.83
C PRO A 58 -3.62 5.13 -15.17
N ASP A 59 -2.98 4.00 -15.50
CA ASP A 59 -3.24 3.27 -16.73
C ASP A 59 -4.51 2.40 -16.65
N SER A 60 -5.15 2.28 -15.47
CA SER A 60 -6.35 1.46 -15.30
C SER A 60 -7.60 2.15 -15.87
N PRO A 61 -8.51 1.43 -16.54
CA PRO A 61 -8.38 0.03 -16.91
C PRO A 61 -7.42 -0.18 -18.08
N CYS A 62 -6.50 -1.14 -17.97
CA CYS A 62 -5.58 -1.53 -19.04
C CYS A 62 -5.71 -3.01 -19.41
N THR A 63 -5.38 -3.30 -20.67
CA THR A 63 -4.95 -4.64 -21.09
C THR A 63 -3.44 -4.74 -20.83
N VAL A 64 -3.01 -5.83 -20.18
CA VAL A 64 -1.62 -6.13 -19.78
C VAL A 64 -0.88 -6.95 -20.83
#